data_AF-A0A940ULP6-F1
#
_entry.id   AF-A0A940ULP6-F1
#
_cell.length_a   1.000
_cell.length_b   1.000
_cell.length_c   1.000
_cell.angle_alpha   90.00
_cell.angle_beta   90.00
_cell.angle_gamma   90.00
#
_symmetry.space_group_name_H-M   'P 1'
#
loop_
_entity.id
_entity.type
_entity.pdbx_description
1 polymer ?
#
loop_
_entity_poly.entity_id
_entity_poly.type
_entity_poly.pdbx_seq_one_letter_code
_entity_poly.pdbx_strand_id
1 'polypeptide(L)'
;GTDDAFLRPIVVATEARGAGLGRALLERLFAVCGSISVIARGDAVPFYRRLGFTAMDWSSVPSEYRDECECCDDLAQCRPMSMRWNIKDEGASAAGELMSCPRRLNE
;
A
#
# COMPACT_ATOMS: atom_id res chain seq x y z
N GLY A 1 -6.84 -6.20 -17.27
CA GLY A 1 -7.32 -6.78 -16.01
C GLY A 1 -6.84 -5.89 -14.90
N THR A 2 -7.59 -5.70 -13.84
CA THR A 2 -7.14 -4.89 -12.71
C THR A 2 -6.11 -5.73 -11.95
N ASP A 3 -4.82 -5.44 -12.13
CA ASP A 3 -3.75 -6.22 -11.52
C ASP A 3 -3.70 -5.95 -10.01
N ASP A 4 -3.98 -6.99 -9.23
CA ASP A 4 -3.82 -6.99 -7.78
C ASP A 4 -2.31 -7.00 -7.45
N ALA A 5 -1.85 -5.98 -6.73
CA ALA A 5 -0.43 -5.86 -6.39
C ALA A 5 -0.14 -6.35 -4.97
N PHE A 6 1.00 -7.03 -4.78
CA PHE A 6 1.57 -7.27 -3.45
C PHE A 6 2.77 -6.34 -3.23
N LEU A 7 2.63 -5.39 -2.32
CA LEU A 7 3.63 -4.37 -2.05
C LEU A 7 4.78 -4.95 -1.23
N ARG A 8 5.99 -4.92 -1.81
CA ARG A 8 7.25 -5.16 -1.10
C ARG A 8 7.61 -3.96 -0.20
N PRO A 9 8.50 -4.13 0.79
CA PRO A 9 8.80 -3.07 1.77
C PRO A 9 9.15 -1.73 1.12
N ILE A 10 8.44 -0.68 1.52
CA ILE A 10 8.82 0.70 1.25
C ILE A 10 9.50 1.27 2.50
N VAL A 11 10.61 1.96 2.31
CA VAL A 11 11.38 2.55 3.40
C VAL A 11 11.62 4.02 3.08
N VAL A 12 11.30 4.87 4.04
CA VAL A 12 11.67 6.29 4.01
C VAL A 12 12.78 6.50 5.03
N ALA A 13 13.88 7.11 4.56
CA ALA A 13 15.01 7.51 5.40
C ALA A 13 14.52 8.33 6.60
N THR A 14 15.09 8.09 7.79
CA THR A 14 14.56 8.60 9.06
C THR A 14 14.42 10.12 9.07
N GLU A 15 15.42 10.81 8.53
CA GLU A 15 15.52 12.26 8.34
C GLU A 15 14.47 12.84 7.38
N ALA A 16 13.87 12.00 6.53
CA ALA A 16 12.86 12.40 5.56
C ALA A 16 11.44 11.93 5.93
N ARG A 17 11.27 11.32 7.11
CA ARG A 17 9.94 10.91 7.60
C ARG A 17 9.11 12.13 8.00
N GLY A 18 7.78 11.96 8.00
CA GLY A 18 6.84 13.04 8.31
C GLY A 18 6.59 14.02 7.15
N ALA A 19 7.39 13.99 6.08
CA ALA A 19 7.21 14.83 4.89
C ALA A 19 6.19 14.28 3.86
N GLY A 20 5.49 13.19 4.18
CA GLY A 20 4.48 12.61 3.29
C GLY A 20 5.01 11.70 2.17
N LEU A 21 6.32 11.45 2.09
CA LEU A 21 6.92 10.64 1.01
C LEU A 21 6.32 9.23 0.87
N GLY A 22 6.09 8.53 1.98
CA GLY A 22 5.46 7.20 1.94
C GLY A 22 4.06 7.22 1.36
N ARG A 23 3.28 8.29 1.63
CA ARG A 23 1.95 8.49 1.05
C ARG A 23 2.07 8.77 -0.45
N ALA A 24 2.97 9.66 -0.86
CA ALA A 24 3.18 9.98 -2.26
C ALA A 24 3.58 8.75 -3.10
N LEU A 25 4.37 7.83 -2.55
CA LEU A 25 4.69 6.55 -3.20
C LEU A 25 3.44 5.68 -3.40
N LEU A 26 2.60 5.55 -2.37
CA LEU A 26 1.36 4.76 -2.45
C LEU A 26 0.29 5.38 -3.35
N GLU A 27 0.18 6.70 -3.41
CA GLU A 27 -0.76 7.39 -4.30
C GLU A 27 -0.51 7.08 -5.78
N ARG A 28 0.75 6.82 -6.18
CA ARG A 28 1.08 6.35 -7.53
C ARG A 28 0.56 4.93 -7.79
N LEU A 29 0.58 4.07 -6.77
CA LEU A 29 0.05 2.71 -6.88
C LEU A 29 -1.49 2.70 -6.89
N PHE A 30 -2.14 3.54 -6.08
CA PHE A 30 -3.60 3.67 -6.07
C PHE A 30 -4.18 4.05 -7.45
N ALA A 31 -3.43 4.80 -8.26
CA ALA A 31 -3.85 5.21 -9.59
C ALA A 31 -3.82 4.09 -10.63
N VAL A 32 -3.15 2.97 -10.36
CA VAL A 32 -2.92 1.89 -11.35
C VAL A 32 -3.35 0.51 -10.88
N CYS A 33 -3.57 0.32 -9.57
CA CYS A 33 -3.96 -0.97 -8.98
C CYS A 33 -5.43 -0.97 -8.56
N GLY A 34 -6.11 -2.10 -8.79
CA GLY A 34 -7.47 -2.35 -8.26
C GLY A 34 -7.45 -2.74 -6.79
N SER A 35 -6.42 -3.45 -6.36
CA SER A 35 -6.13 -3.72 -4.96
C SER A 35 -4.63 -3.76 -4.70
N ILE A 36 -4.26 -3.46 -3.45
CA ILE A 36 -2.89 -3.52 -2.97
C ILE A 36 -2.89 -4.27 -1.65
N SER A 37 -2.16 -5.36 -1.58
CA SER A 37 -1.91 -6.11 -0.35
C SER A 37 -0.50 -5.85 0.17
N VAL A 38 -0.31 -5.87 1.48
CA VAL A 38 0.99 -5.66 2.12
C VAL A 38 1.07 -6.43 3.44
N ILE A 39 2.26 -6.87 3.82
CA ILE A 39 2.57 -7.23 5.21
C ILE A 39 3.20 -6.00 5.86
N ALA A 40 2.42 -5.25 6.63
CA ALA A 40 2.92 -4.10 7.34
C ALA A 40 3.66 -4.57 8.60
N ARG A 41 4.85 -4.01 8.86
CA ARG A 41 5.45 -4.11 10.20
C ARG A 41 4.51 -3.47 11.22
N GLY A 42 4.49 -3.97 12.45
CA GLY A 42 3.55 -3.55 13.48
C GLY A 42 3.58 -2.04 13.74
N ASP A 43 4.76 -1.42 13.72
CA ASP A 43 4.94 0.02 13.91
C ASP A 43 4.43 0.86 12.72
N ALA A 44 4.37 0.28 11.53
CA ALA A 44 3.86 0.91 10.32
C ALA A 44 2.35 0.75 10.13
N VAL A 45 1.68 -0.14 10.87
CA VAL A 45 0.22 -0.37 10.76
C VAL A 45 -0.61 0.92 10.83
N PRO A 46 -0.36 1.87 11.78
CA PRO A 46 -1.12 3.12 11.82
C PRO A 46 -0.97 3.98 10.57
N PHE A 47 0.17 3.91 9.87
CA PHE A 47 0.38 4.61 8.61
C PHE A 47 -0.53 4.07 7.52
N TYR A 48 -0.56 2.74 7.32
CA TYR A 48 -1.43 2.11 6.32
C TYR A 48 -2.92 2.30 6.64
N ARG A 49 -3.33 2.23 7.91
CA ARG A 49 -4.72 2.49 8.32
C ARG A 49 -5.19 3.90 7.93
N ARG A 50 -4.33 4.92 8.08
CA ARG A 50 -4.67 6.29 7.66
C ARG A 50 -4.87 6.42 6.14
N LEU A 51 -4.30 5.50 5.36
CA LEU A 51 -4.46 5.44 3.90
C LEU A 51 -5.61 4.52 3.47
N GLY A 52 -6.40 4.01 4.42
CA GLY A 52 -7.58 3.20 4.13
C GLY A 52 -7.31 1.71 3.94
N PHE A 53 -6.10 1.23 4.24
CA PHE A 53 -5.86 -0.20 4.33
C PHE A 53 -6.61 -0.80 5.54
N THR A 54 -7.20 -1.96 5.34
CA THR A 54 -7.83 -2.76 6.40
C THR A 54 -7.04 -4.04 6.64
N ALA A 55 -7.21 -4.65 7.81
CA ALA A 55 -6.61 -5.95 8.08
C ALA A 55 -7.23 -7.00 7.13
N MET A 56 -6.39 -7.93 6.64
CA MET A 56 -6.82 -9.11 5.90
C MET A 56 -6.33 -10.36 6.61
N ASP A 57 -6.99 -11.49 6.36
CA ASP A 57 -6.60 -12.76 6.98
C ASP A 57 -5.18 -13.18 6.57
N TRP A 58 -4.39 -13.66 7.53
CA TRP A 58 -3.02 -14.12 7.27
C TRP A 58 -2.99 -15.26 6.24
N SER A 59 -4.01 -16.12 6.23
CA SER A 59 -4.15 -17.21 5.24
C SER A 59 -4.31 -16.69 3.80
N SER A 60 -4.70 -15.43 3.61
CA SER A 60 -4.85 -14.79 2.28
C SER A 60 -3.55 -14.22 1.71
N VAL A 61 -2.48 -14.18 2.50
CA VAL A 61 -1.14 -13.77 2.05
C VAL A 61 -0.53 -14.90 1.20
N PRO A 62 0.02 -14.63 0.00
CA PRO A 62 0.78 -15.63 -0.76
C PRO A 62 1.93 -16.21 0.08
N SER A 63 2.17 -17.53 -0.02
CA SER A 63 3.14 -18.22 0.85
C SER A 63 4.54 -17.62 0.76
N GLU A 64 4.98 -17.20 -0.43
CA GLU A 64 6.28 -16.55 -0.64
C GLU A 64 6.53 -15.36 0.30
N TYR A 65 5.50 -14.61 0.68
CA TYR A 65 5.62 -13.46 1.60
C TYR A 65 5.41 -13.85 3.07
N ARG A 66 4.59 -14.89 3.34
CA ARG A 66 4.42 -15.40 4.71
C ARG A 66 5.70 -16.06 5.20
N ASP A 67 6.31 -16.89 4.37
CA ASP A 67 7.47 -17.69 4.72
C ASP A 67 8.67 -16.80 5.13
N GLU A 68 8.82 -15.64 4.47
CA GLU A 68 9.80 -14.60 4.85
C GLU A 68 9.57 -14.06 6.27
N CYS A 69 8.30 -13.85 6.67
CA CYS A 69 7.97 -13.40 8.03
C CYS A 69 8.08 -14.52 9.06
N GLU A 70 7.68 -15.74 8.71
CA GLU A 70 7.71 -16.90 9.61
C GLU A 70 9.15 -17.34 9.93
N CYS A 71 10.10 -17.10 9.02
CA CYS A 71 11.53 -17.32 9.25
C CYS A 71 12.25 -16.11 9.89
N CYS A 72 11.55 -15.02 10.23
CA CYS A 72 12.16 -13.81 10.75
C CYS A 72 12.34 -13.87 12.28
N ASP A 73 13.58 -13.74 12.75
CA ASP A 73 13.90 -13.73 14.19
C ASP A 73 13.15 -12.63 14.96
N ASP A 74 12.86 -11.51 14.30
CA ASP A 74 12.16 -10.37 14.90
C ASP A 74 10.63 -10.53 14.90
N LEU A 75 10.06 -11.61 14.36
CA LEU A 75 8.60 -11.76 14.14
C LEU A 75 7.75 -11.40 15.37
N ALA A 76 8.15 -11.90 16.55
CA ALA A 76 7.44 -11.68 17.80
C ALA A 76 7.43 -10.21 18.26
N GLN A 77 8.50 -9.47 17.94
CA GLN A 77 8.63 -8.04 18.25
C GLN A 77 8.01 -7.17 17.15
N CYS A 78 8.25 -7.52 15.89
CA CYS A 78 7.74 -6.84 14.71
C CYS A 78 6.21 -6.84 14.67
N ARG A 79 5.58 -7.95 15.09
CA ARG A 79 4.11 -8.15 15.11
C ARG A 79 3.47 -7.70 13.78
N PRO A 80 3.88 -8.29 12.65
CA PRO A 80 3.40 -7.86 11.35
C PRO A 80 1.90 -8.07 11.22
N MET A 81 1.28 -7.27 10.35
CA MET A 81 -0.14 -7.36 10.03
C MET A 81 -0.31 -7.41 8.52
N SER A 82 -0.99 -8.43 8.03
CA SER A 82 -1.48 -8.51 6.65
C SER A 82 -2.58 -7.48 6.46
N MET A 83 -2.45 -6.63 5.45
CA MET A 83 -3.39 -5.55 5.17
C MET A 83 -3.69 -5.45 3.68
N ARG A 84 -4.89 -4.95 3.35
CA ARG A 84 -5.33 -4.70 1.97
C ARG A 84 -5.98 -3.34 1.83
N TRP A 85 -5.67 -2.68 0.73
CA TRP A 85 -6.41 -1.56 0.18
C TRP A 85 -7.09 -2.02 -1.10
N ASN A 86 -8.31 -1.55 -1.36
CA ASN A 86 -9.03 -1.80 -2.60
C ASN A 86 -9.54 -0.47 -3.13
N ILE A 87 -9.62 -0.34 -4.45
CA ILE A 87 -10.31 0.76 -5.08
C ILE A 87 -11.75 0.78 -4.57
N LYS A 88 -12.17 1.92 -4.03
CA LYS A 88 -13.58 2.14 -3.74
C LYS A 88 -14.20 2.54 -5.07
N ASP A 89 -15.23 1.82 -5.51
CA ASP A 89 -16.06 2.24 -6.65
C ASP A 89 -16.48 3.70 -6.40
N GLU A 90 -16.04 4.63 -7.27
CA GLU A 90 -15.96 6.05 -6.94
C GLU A 90 -17.33 6.70 -6.73
N GLY A 91 -17.57 7.21 -5.52
CA GLY A 91 -18.25 8.48 -5.35
C GLY A 91 -17.19 9.58 -5.24
N ALA A 92 -16.92 10.27 -6.34
CA ALA A 92 -15.96 11.38 -6.43
C ALA A 92 -16.10 12.38 -5.28
N SER A 93 -15.02 12.61 -4.51
CA SER A 93 -14.84 13.89 -3.82
C SER A 93 -13.38 14.15 -3.43
N ALA A 94 -12.85 15.20 -4.06
CA ALA A 94 -11.72 16.05 -3.65
C ALA A 94 -10.29 15.48 -3.72
N ALA A 95 -9.78 15.28 -4.95
CA ALA A 95 -8.42 15.71 -5.28
C ALA A 95 -8.54 17.06 -5.97
N GLY A 96 -8.00 18.10 -5.32
CA GLY A 96 -7.96 19.46 -5.84
C GLY A 96 -7.34 19.48 -7.23
N GLU A 97 -7.97 20.29 -8.08
CA GLU A 97 -7.48 20.77 -9.35
C GLU A 97 -5.98 21.08 -9.33
N LEU A 98 -5.20 20.38 -10.17
CA LEU A 98 -4.26 20.99 -11.12
C LEU A 98 -3.64 19.95 -12.05
N MET A 99 -3.77 20.25 -13.35
CA MET A 99 -3.13 19.66 -14.52
C MET A 99 -3.69 18.33 -15.05
N SER A 100 -4.81 18.51 -15.76
CA SER A 100 -5.12 17.82 -17.03
C SER A 100 -3.85 17.56 -17.86
N CYS A 101 -3.45 16.29 -17.95
CA CYS A 101 -2.58 15.82 -19.02
C CYS A 101 -3.50 15.43 -20.18
N PRO A 102 -3.49 16.15 -21.32
CA PRO A 102 -4.37 15.83 -22.43
C PRO A 102 -3.97 14.47 -22.99
N ARG A 103 -4.93 13.53 -23.02
CA ARG A 103 -4.83 12.32 -23.83
C ARG A 103 -4.49 12.76 -25.26
N ARG A 104 -3.28 12.45 -25.73
CA ARG A 104 -3.04 12.43 -27.17
C ARG A 104 -3.87 11.31 -27.75
N LEU A 105 -4.88 11.67 -28.53
CA LEU A 105 -5.27 10.91 -29.71
C LEU A 105 -4.08 10.87 -30.69
N ASN A 106 -4.11 9.86 -31.56
CA ASN A 106 -3.30 9.58 -32.76
C ASN A 106 -2.31 8.42 -32.50
N GLU A 107 -2.32 7.29 -33.23
CA GLU A 107 -2.99 6.85 -34.48
C GLU A 107 -3.28 5.35 -34.42
#